data_AF-A0A177NCA1-F1
#
_entry.id   AF-A0A177NCA1-F1
#
_cell.length_a   1.000
_cell.length_b   1.000
_cell.length_c   1.000
_cell.angle_alpha   90.00
_cell.angle_beta   90.00
_cell.angle_gamma   90.00
#
_symmetry.space_group_name_H-M   'P 1'
#
loop_
_entity.id
_entity.type
_entity.pdbx_description
1 polymer ?
#
loop_
_entity_poly.entity_id
_entity_poly.type
_entity_poly.pdbx_seq_one_letter_code
_entity_poly.pdbx_strand_id
1 'polypeptide(L)'
;MKSLYVGILLLLLPILAWSDETYSVALPECTAKLERRTVEEGIVIVRSDCTLSLPSLVQLLNDGLHGLFPDHTLPVYEIYLGRLMTYPDLSKALAKAAAKSLKWNTKRGRPSEAGESDNHRIGLLLNGEVYPHDLKTVFAPYGLTACIADVEKVLVFKAKDIFTSSAEMPKLISPNALLPVDAQIWLRLQPGLIDCSGQN
;
A
#
# COMPACT_ATOMS: atom_id res chain seq x y z
N MET A 1 -58.94 -19.79 -30.91
CA MET A 1 -57.77 -20.27 -30.15
C MET A 1 -56.81 -19.11 -29.95
N LYS A 2 -56.71 -18.55 -28.74
CA LYS A 2 -55.79 -17.46 -28.38
C LYS A 2 -54.90 -18.00 -27.26
N SER A 3 -53.64 -18.30 -27.56
CA SER A 3 -52.64 -18.65 -26.54
C SER A 3 -51.90 -17.39 -26.10
N LEU A 4 -51.98 -17.11 -24.80
CA LEU A 4 -51.27 -16.04 -24.10
C LEU A 4 -49.76 -16.35 -24.07
N TYR A 5 -48.94 -15.39 -24.48
CA TYR A 5 -47.50 -15.37 -24.19
C TYR A 5 -47.29 -14.80 -22.78
N VAL A 6 -46.74 -15.61 -21.88
CA VAL A 6 -46.24 -15.16 -20.57
C VAL A 6 -44.78 -14.76 -20.75
N GLY A 7 -44.53 -13.44 -20.79
CA GLY A 7 -43.17 -12.89 -20.80
C GLY A 7 -42.58 -12.93 -19.38
N ILE A 8 -41.53 -13.73 -19.19
CA ILE A 8 -40.73 -13.72 -17.96
C ILE A 8 -39.77 -12.53 -18.05
N LEU A 9 -40.02 -11.51 -17.24
CA LEU A 9 -39.14 -10.37 -17.06
C LEU A 9 -38.02 -10.76 -16.09
N LEU A 10 -36.84 -11.10 -16.60
CA LEU A 10 -35.63 -11.30 -15.80
C LEU A 10 -35.12 -9.94 -15.31
N LEU A 11 -35.41 -9.62 -14.05
CA LEU A 11 -34.79 -8.50 -13.33
C LEU A 11 -33.34 -8.90 -12.97
N LEU A 12 -32.38 -8.51 -13.80
CA LEU A 12 -30.96 -8.52 -13.48
C LEU A 12 -30.70 -7.43 -12.42
N LEU A 13 -30.84 -7.79 -11.15
CA LEU A 13 -30.31 -6.96 -10.05
C LEU A 13 -28.79 -6.97 -10.16
N PRO A 14 -28.12 -5.82 -10.27
CA PRO A 14 -26.67 -5.77 -10.21
C PRO A 14 -26.28 -6.26 -8.82
N ILE A 15 -25.51 -7.35 -8.76
CA ILE A 15 -24.84 -7.78 -7.54
C ILE A 15 -23.88 -6.64 -7.20
N LEU A 16 -24.34 -5.70 -6.36
CA LEU A 16 -23.46 -4.71 -5.81
C LEU A 16 -22.44 -5.50 -4.97
N ALA A 17 -21.19 -5.48 -5.40
CA ALA A 17 -20.07 -6.06 -4.67
C ALA A 17 -19.85 -5.28 -3.38
N TRP A 18 -20.60 -5.63 -2.33
CA TRP A 18 -20.49 -5.00 -1.02
C TRP A 18 -19.29 -5.57 -0.28
N SER A 19 -18.71 -4.71 0.55
CA SER A 19 -18.10 -5.08 1.82
C SER A 19 -18.82 -6.21 2.57
N ASP A 20 -18.36 -7.46 2.57
CA ASP A 20 -19.01 -8.46 3.41
C ASP A 20 -18.55 -8.33 4.87
N GLU A 21 -17.28 -7.97 5.09
CA GLU A 21 -16.72 -7.71 6.41
C GLU A 21 -15.98 -6.37 6.42
N THR A 22 -16.25 -5.55 7.43
CA THR A 22 -15.56 -4.28 7.64
C THR A 22 -15.31 -4.04 9.12
N TYR A 23 -14.16 -3.45 9.44
CA TYR A 23 -13.86 -3.00 10.79
C TYR A 23 -13.28 -1.59 10.76
N SER A 24 -13.88 -0.67 11.53
CA SER A 24 -13.49 0.74 11.56
C SER A 24 -12.75 1.06 12.85
N VAL A 25 -11.71 1.88 12.73
CA VAL A 25 -10.87 2.34 13.83
C VAL A 25 -10.87 3.86 13.83
N ALA A 26 -11.14 4.46 14.99
CA ALA A 26 -11.00 5.89 15.19
C ALA A 26 -9.52 6.23 15.43
N LEU A 27 -8.91 6.95 14.49
CA LEU A 27 -7.52 7.40 14.55
C LEU A 27 -7.46 8.91 14.83
N PRO A 28 -6.31 9.45 15.24
CA PRO A 28 -6.16 10.89 15.46
C PRO A 28 -6.54 11.75 14.25
N GLU A 29 -6.27 11.28 13.03
CA GLU A 29 -6.50 12.01 11.78
C GLU A 29 -7.92 11.85 11.25
N CYS A 30 -8.48 10.63 11.29
CA CYS A 30 -9.84 10.33 10.85
C CYS A 30 -10.29 8.94 11.30
N THR A 31 -11.53 8.57 10.97
CA THR A 31 -11.92 7.15 10.99
C THR A 31 -11.43 6.48 9.71
N ALA A 32 -10.71 5.38 9.86
CA ALA A 32 -10.28 4.53 8.76
C ALA A 32 -10.82 3.11 8.98
N LYS A 33 -10.81 2.27 7.95
CA LYS A 33 -11.34 0.91 8.03
C LYS A 33 -10.52 -0.11 7.24
N LEU A 34 -10.62 -1.35 7.68
CA LEU A 34 -10.24 -2.52 6.90
C LEU A 34 -11.50 -3.10 6.26
N GLU A 35 -11.40 -3.48 5.00
CA GLU A 35 -12.45 -4.15 4.23
C GLU A 35 -11.95 -5.53 3.78
N ARG A 36 -12.81 -6.55 3.90
CA ARG A 36 -12.60 -7.88 3.34
C ARG A 36 -13.86 -8.31 2.58
N ARG A 37 -13.66 -8.92 1.43
CA ARG A 37 -14.75 -9.39 0.56
C ARG A 37 -14.75 -10.92 0.53
N THR A 38 -15.93 -11.53 0.53
CA THR A 38 -16.08 -13.00 0.43
C THR A 38 -15.60 -13.54 -0.91
N VAL A 39 -15.61 -12.73 -1.97
CA VAL A 39 -15.10 -13.15 -3.29
C VAL A 39 -13.56 -13.20 -3.34
N GLU A 40 -12.88 -12.54 -2.40
CA GLU A 40 -11.42 -12.44 -2.30
C GLU A 40 -11.00 -12.64 -0.84
N GLU A 41 -11.38 -13.77 -0.25
CA GLU A 41 -11.25 -14.04 1.19
C GLU A 41 -9.81 -13.93 1.73
N GLY A 42 -8.81 -14.03 0.87
CA GLY A 42 -7.40 -13.93 1.22
C GLY A 42 -6.83 -12.50 1.26
N ILE A 43 -7.65 -11.48 0.96
CA ILE A 43 -7.22 -10.10 0.77
C ILE A 43 -7.93 -9.17 1.76
N VAL A 44 -7.16 -8.29 2.40
CA VAL A 44 -7.66 -7.15 3.18
C VAL A 44 -7.31 -5.85 2.46
N ILE A 45 -8.24 -4.90 2.44
CA ILE A 45 -8.04 -3.58 1.85
C ILE A 45 -8.09 -2.52 2.94
N VAL A 46 -7.07 -1.67 2.99
CA VAL A 46 -7.06 -0.45 3.80
C VAL A 46 -7.86 0.64 3.10
N ARG A 47 -8.79 1.28 3.83
CA ARG A 47 -9.52 2.46 3.37
C ARG A 47 -9.38 3.60 4.37
N SER A 48 -8.99 4.77 3.87
CA SER A 48 -9.07 6.03 4.60
C SER A 48 -9.49 7.15 3.65
N ASP A 49 -10.27 8.08 4.17
CA ASP A 49 -10.63 9.33 3.48
C ASP A 49 -9.66 10.47 3.84
N CYS A 50 -8.61 10.16 4.60
CA CYS A 50 -7.58 11.09 5.03
C CYS A 50 -6.18 10.48 4.86
N THR A 51 -5.16 11.34 4.88
CA THR A 51 -3.76 10.91 5.01
C THR A 51 -3.52 10.38 6.42
N LEU A 52 -2.85 9.24 6.53
CA LEU A 52 -2.52 8.62 7.81
C LEU A 52 -1.03 8.76 8.09
N SER A 53 -0.70 9.08 9.34
CA SER A 53 0.67 8.88 9.84
C SER A 53 0.99 7.39 9.93
N LEU A 54 2.29 7.05 9.99
CA LEU A 54 2.71 5.67 10.16
C LEU A 54 2.17 5.03 11.47
N PRO A 55 2.19 5.71 12.64
CA PRO A 55 1.57 5.19 13.85
C PRO A 55 0.08 4.88 13.67
N SER A 56 -0.65 5.73 12.98
CA SER A 56 -2.09 5.52 12.73
C SER A 56 -2.35 4.37 11.77
N LEU A 57 -1.50 4.14 10.75
CA LEU A 57 -1.57 2.95 9.91
C LEU A 57 -1.30 1.68 10.74
N VAL A 58 -0.28 1.70 11.61
CA VAL A 58 0.04 0.58 12.50
C VAL A 58 -1.12 0.27 13.44
N GLN A 59 -1.72 1.30 14.04
CA GLN A 59 -2.89 1.15 14.89
C GLN A 59 -4.08 0.57 14.12
N LEU A 60 -4.37 1.10 12.93
CA LEU A 60 -5.44 0.60 12.07
C LEU A 60 -5.27 -0.88 11.75
N LEU A 61 -4.06 -1.31 11.39
CA LEU A 61 -3.79 -2.71 11.08
C LEU A 61 -3.89 -3.58 12.33
N ASN A 62 -3.36 -3.15 13.48
CA ASN A 62 -3.46 -3.91 14.73
C ASN A 62 -4.92 -4.09 15.19
N ASP A 63 -5.62 -2.97 15.40
CA ASP A 63 -6.99 -2.98 15.93
C ASP A 63 -7.96 -3.57 14.90
N GLY A 64 -7.75 -3.27 13.62
CA GLY A 64 -8.58 -3.74 12.53
C GLY A 64 -8.45 -5.23 12.26
N LEU A 65 -7.22 -5.78 12.24
CA LEU A 65 -7.02 -7.21 12.04
C LEU A 65 -7.50 -8.01 13.25
N HIS A 66 -7.28 -7.51 14.47
CA HIS A 66 -7.83 -8.16 15.67
C HIS A 66 -9.37 -8.14 15.67
N GLY A 67 -9.98 -7.04 15.22
CA GLY A 67 -11.42 -6.90 15.09
C GLY A 67 -12.04 -7.79 14.02
N LEU A 68 -11.37 -7.95 12.88
CA LEU A 68 -11.80 -8.87 11.81
C LEU A 68 -11.54 -10.34 12.16
N PHE A 69 -10.50 -10.62 12.95
CA PHE A 69 -10.02 -11.98 13.25
C PHE A 69 -9.73 -12.18 14.75
N PRO A 70 -10.77 -12.28 15.59
CA PRO A 70 -10.61 -12.34 17.04
C PRO A 70 -9.90 -13.59 17.56
N ASP A 71 -9.90 -14.69 16.80
CA ASP A 71 -9.30 -15.98 17.18
C ASP A 71 -7.78 -16.03 17.01
N HIS A 72 -7.11 -14.88 16.78
CA HIS A 72 -5.67 -14.78 16.56
C HIS A 72 -5.13 -15.61 15.38
N THR A 73 -5.99 -15.93 14.42
CA THR A 73 -5.60 -16.51 13.13
C THR A 73 -5.78 -15.47 12.04
N LEU A 74 -4.83 -15.35 11.11
CA LEU A 74 -4.97 -14.48 9.94
C LEU A 74 -5.19 -15.33 8.70
N PRO A 75 -6.44 -15.58 8.26
CA PRO A 75 -6.75 -16.35 7.06
C PRO A 75 -6.54 -15.52 5.78
N VAL A 76 -5.63 -14.55 5.82
CA VAL A 76 -5.35 -13.61 4.74
C VAL A 76 -3.87 -13.65 4.41
N TYR A 77 -3.55 -13.54 3.13
CA TYR A 77 -2.17 -13.61 2.63
C TYR A 77 -1.74 -12.30 1.95
N GLU A 78 -2.66 -11.36 1.72
CA GLU A 78 -2.39 -10.10 1.05
C GLU A 78 -3.11 -8.93 1.73
N ILE A 79 -2.45 -7.77 1.76
CA ILE A 79 -3.05 -6.51 2.22
C ILE A 79 -2.77 -5.42 1.19
N TYR A 80 -3.83 -4.82 0.65
CA TYR A 80 -3.70 -3.64 -0.20
C TYR A 80 -3.71 -2.37 0.67
N LEU A 81 -2.58 -1.67 0.71
CA LEU A 81 -2.43 -0.43 1.51
C LEU A 81 -2.96 0.80 0.79
N GLY A 82 -3.31 0.72 -0.50
CA GLY A 82 -3.66 1.90 -1.27
C GLY A 82 -2.43 2.64 -1.79
N ARG A 83 -2.54 3.97 -1.88
CA ARG A 83 -1.54 4.87 -2.44
C ARG A 83 -0.54 5.30 -1.38
N LEU A 84 0.76 5.28 -1.70
CA LEU A 84 1.81 5.70 -0.76
C LEU A 84 1.67 7.16 -0.33
N MET A 85 1.13 8.02 -1.19
CA MET A 85 0.87 9.44 -0.84
C MET A 85 -0.20 9.62 0.24
N THR A 86 -1.00 8.60 0.53
CA THR A 86 -1.88 8.56 1.71
C THR A 86 -1.07 8.46 3.01
N TYR A 87 0.23 8.14 2.93
CA TYR A 87 1.18 8.04 4.04
C TYR A 87 2.36 9.02 3.83
N PRO A 88 2.20 10.31 4.17
CA PRO A 88 3.15 11.36 3.77
C PRO A 88 4.60 11.11 4.19
N ASP A 89 4.81 10.56 5.38
CA ASP A 89 6.16 10.24 5.88
C ASP A 89 6.85 9.16 5.04
N LEU A 90 6.09 8.15 4.63
CA LEU A 90 6.59 7.04 3.82
C LEU A 90 6.84 7.46 2.37
N SER A 91 5.94 8.28 1.82
CA SER A 91 6.12 8.95 0.52
C SER A 91 7.41 9.79 0.48
N LYS A 92 7.64 10.58 1.52
CA LYS A 92 8.86 11.39 1.68
C LYS A 92 10.10 10.53 1.88
N ALA A 93 10.00 9.43 2.62
CA ALA A 93 11.09 8.48 2.82
C ALA A 93 11.50 7.82 1.49
N LEU A 94 10.53 7.42 0.65
CA LEU A 94 10.78 6.89 -0.69
C LEU A 94 11.55 7.89 -1.56
N ALA A 95 11.10 9.15 -1.60
CA ALA A 95 11.78 10.20 -2.37
C ALA A 95 13.24 10.41 -1.90
N LYS A 96 13.46 10.39 -0.59
CA LYS A 96 14.81 10.50 0.01
C LYS A 96 15.70 9.30 -0.31
N ALA A 97 15.16 8.09 -0.29
CA ALA A 97 15.87 6.86 -0.65
C ALA A 97 16.26 6.87 -2.14
N ALA A 98 15.31 7.15 -3.02
CA ALA A 98 15.55 7.25 -4.45
C ALA A 98 16.58 8.34 -4.80
N ALA A 99 16.56 9.48 -4.09
CA ALA A 99 17.56 10.53 -4.26
C ALA A 99 19.00 10.08 -3.94
N LYS A 100 19.17 9.18 -2.98
CA LYS A 100 20.49 8.64 -2.61
C LYS A 100 20.91 7.44 -3.47
N SER A 101 19.95 6.80 -4.14
CA SER A 101 20.17 5.58 -4.89
C SER A 101 20.88 5.85 -6.21
N LEU A 102 22.05 5.24 -6.41
CA LEU A 102 22.74 5.24 -7.71
C LEU A 102 21.95 4.48 -8.79
N LYS A 103 21.01 3.63 -8.37
CA LYS A 103 20.15 2.85 -9.26
C LYS A 103 18.92 3.63 -9.72
N TRP A 104 18.69 4.83 -9.21
CA TRP A 104 17.65 5.74 -9.70
C TRP A 104 18.27 6.93 -10.44
N ASN A 105 17.84 7.16 -11.68
CA ASN A 105 18.29 8.30 -12.46
C ASN A 105 17.41 9.51 -12.17
N THR A 106 17.87 10.37 -11.25
CA THR A 106 17.14 11.57 -10.81
C THR A 106 16.93 12.62 -11.91
N LYS A 107 17.67 12.57 -13.03
CA LYS A 107 17.42 13.46 -14.17
C LYS A 107 16.28 12.96 -15.04
N ARG A 108 16.11 11.64 -15.15
CA ARG A 108 15.11 10.99 -16.02
C ARG A 108 13.86 10.56 -15.27
N GLY A 109 13.92 10.45 -13.94
CA GLY A 109 12.81 10.00 -13.12
C GLY A 109 12.46 8.53 -13.32
N ARG A 110 13.48 7.67 -13.46
CA ARG A 110 13.33 6.22 -13.72
C ARG A 110 14.61 5.47 -13.33
N PRO A 111 14.62 4.13 -13.30
CA PRO A 111 15.81 3.34 -13.05
C PRO A 111 16.99 3.71 -13.95
N SER A 112 18.20 3.63 -13.41
CA SER A 112 19.45 3.87 -14.13
C SER A 112 19.78 2.73 -15.10
N GLU A 113 19.34 1.51 -14.77
CA GLU A 113 19.60 0.30 -15.54
C GLU A 113 18.61 0.13 -16.69
N ALA A 114 19.11 -0.26 -17.87
CA ALA A 114 18.24 -0.47 -19.03
C ALA A 114 17.44 -1.77 -18.86
N GLY A 115 16.13 -1.71 -19.09
CA GLY A 115 15.23 -2.86 -18.98
C GLY A 115 14.61 -3.06 -17.59
N GLU A 116 15.11 -2.37 -16.56
CA GLU A 116 14.48 -2.35 -15.25
C GLU A 116 13.23 -1.45 -15.26
N SER A 117 12.13 -1.93 -14.66
CA SER A 117 10.87 -1.18 -14.55
C SER A 117 10.85 -0.29 -13.30
N ASP A 118 10.07 0.80 -13.35
CA ASP A 118 9.86 1.67 -12.19
C ASP A 118 9.30 0.87 -11.01
N ASN A 119 8.27 0.06 -11.25
CA ASN A 119 7.63 -0.80 -10.25
C ASN A 119 8.64 -1.68 -9.51
N HIS A 120 9.53 -2.37 -10.25
CA HIS A 120 10.55 -3.24 -9.68
C HIS A 120 11.53 -2.46 -8.79
N ARG A 121 12.08 -1.37 -9.30
CA ARG A 121 13.04 -0.54 -8.56
C ARG A 121 12.42 0.07 -7.30
N ILE A 122 11.18 0.54 -7.38
CA ILE A 122 10.46 1.08 -6.22
C ILE A 122 10.17 -0.03 -5.20
N GLY A 123 9.79 -1.22 -5.64
CA GLY A 123 9.64 -2.39 -4.77
C GLY A 123 10.91 -2.70 -3.97
N LEU A 124 12.08 -2.67 -4.62
CA LEU A 124 13.37 -2.86 -3.95
C LEU A 124 13.67 -1.77 -2.90
N LEU A 125 13.36 -0.50 -3.19
CA LEU A 125 13.54 0.57 -2.21
C LEU A 125 12.58 0.41 -1.01
N LEU A 126 11.33 0.04 -1.28
CA LEU A 126 10.28 -0.13 -0.28
C LEU A 126 10.47 -1.37 0.61
N ASN A 127 11.05 -2.45 0.09
CA ASN A 127 11.48 -3.62 0.89
C ASN A 127 12.83 -3.43 1.58
N GLY A 128 13.60 -2.41 1.18
CA GLY A 128 14.91 -2.09 1.73
C GLY A 128 14.86 -0.99 2.80
N GLU A 129 15.62 0.08 2.57
CA GLU A 129 15.81 1.17 3.55
C GLU A 129 14.53 1.93 3.92
N VAL A 130 13.49 1.85 3.09
CA VAL A 130 12.23 2.58 3.31
C VAL A 130 11.23 1.75 4.12
N TYR A 131 11.42 0.43 4.25
CA TYR A 131 10.44 -0.44 4.90
C TYR A 131 10.21 0.00 6.36
N PRO A 132 8.97 0.36 6.76
CA PRO A 132 8.70 0.81 8.12
C PRO A 132 8.97 -0.29 9.16
N HIS A 133 9.83 -0.02 10.13
CA HIS A 133 10.14 -0.99 11.19
C HIS A 133 8.87 -1.40 11.96
N ASP A 134 8.00 -0.44 12.27
CA ASP A 134 6.80 -0.68 13.06
C ASP A 134 5.81 -1.63 12.37
N LEU A 135 5.76 -1.63 11.03
CA LEU A 135 4.94 -2.60 10.28
C LEU A 135 5.39 -4.04 10.48
N LYS A 136 6.69 -4.29 10.76
CA LYS A 136 7.18 -5.64 11.07
C LYS A 136 6.55 -6.19 12.35
N THR A 137 6.22 -5.31 13.30
CA THR A 137 5.71 -5.70 14.61
C THR A 137 4.23 -6.04 14.60
N VAL A 138 3.45 -5.48 13.66
CA VAL A 138 2.01 -5.72 13.50
C VAL A 138 1.69 -7.20 13.30
N PHE A 139 2.51 -7.90 12.51
CA PHE A 139 2.23 -9.29 12.10
C PHE A 139 2.88 -10.34 13.00
N ALA A 140 3.80 -9.93 13.87
CA ALA A 140 4.55 -10.82 14.75
C ALA A 140 3.67 -11.67 15.71
N PRO A 141 2.56 -11.15 16.31
CA PRO A 141 1.67 -11.96 17.13
C PRO A 141 1.04 -13.15 16.41
N TYR A 142 0.99 -13.10 15.07
CA TYR A 142 0.44 -14.15 14.22
C TYR A 142 1.52 -15.09 13.66
N GLY A 143 2.79 -14.92 14.05
CA GLY A 143 3.93 -15.65 13.49
C GLY A 143 4.27 -15.28 12.04
N LEU A 144 3.78 -14.12 11.59
CA LEU A 144 3.91 -13.65 10.22
C LEU A 144 4.83 -12.43 10.12
N THR A 145 5.29 -12.17 8.91
CA THR A 145 5.87 -10.89 8.47
C THR A 145 5.15 -10.44 7.21
N ALA A 146 5.27 -9.16 6.87
CA ALA A 146 4.73 -8.60 5.64
C ALA A 146 5.86 -8.07 4.76
N CYS A 147 5.83 -8.36 3.46
CA CYS A 147 6.74 -7.77 2.48
C CYS A 147 5.96 -7.06 1.39
N ILE A 148 6.55 -6.02 0.79
CA ILE A 148 6.00 -5.37 -0.39
C ILE A 148 6.09 -6.38 -1.54
N ALA A 149 4.95 -6.87 -1.99
CA ALA A 149 4.86 -7.94 -2.97
C ALA A 149 4.55 -7.43 -4.37
N ASP A 150 3.86 -6.29 -4.45
CA ASP A 150 3.64 -5.62 -5.72
C ASP A 150 3.57 -4.10 -5.52
N VAL A 151 4.03 -3.42 -6.56
CA VAL A 151 4.08 -1.97 -6.67
C VAL A 151 3.52 -1.59 -8.02
N GLU A 152 2.47 -0.79 -8.05
CA GLU A 152 1.85 -0.35 -9.30
C GLU A 152 1.75 1.18 -9.38
N LYS A 153 1.56 1.71 -10.59
CA LYS A 153 1.22 3.12 -10.84
C LYS A 153 2.15 4.11 -10.14
N VAL A 154 3.46 3.89 -10.26
CA VAL A 154 4.48 4.78 -9.70
C VAL A 154 4.31 6.20 -10.26
N LEU A 155 4.27 7.20 -9.38
CA LEU A 155 4.31 8.61 -9.76
C LEU A 155 5.60 9.28 -9.31
N VAL A 156 6.09 10.15 -10.19
CA VAL A 156 7.36 10.85 -10.07
C VAL A 156 7.14 12.35 -10.14
N PHE A 157 7.71 13.09 -9.21
CA PHE A 157 7.56 14.53 -9.06
C PHE A 157 8.94 15.21 -8.98
N LYS A 158 9.00 16.53 -9.16
CA LYS A 158 10.25 17.27 -8.97
C LYS A 158 10.53 17.43 -7.48
N ALA A 159 11.78 17.37 -7.08
CA ALA A 159 12.21 17.50 -5.68
C ALA A 159 11.64 18.75 -4.99
N LYS A 160 11.56 19.89 -5.69
CA LYS A 160 10.98 21.14 -5.17
C LYS A 160 9.47 21.06 -4.87
N ASP A 161 8.75 20.15 -5.53
CA ASP A 161 7.31 19.96 -5.32
C ASP A 161 7.05 18.96 -4.18
N ILE A 162 8.09 18.22 -3.75
CA ILE A 162 8.05 17.20 -2.70
C ILE A 162 8.55 17.77 -1.36
N PHE A 163 9.66 18.49 -1.40
CA PHE A 163 10.30 19.09 -0.24
C PHE A 163 9.98 20.57 -0.21
N THR A 164 9.14 20.98 0.74
CA THR A 164 8.65 22.36 0.87
C THR A 164 9.71 23.34 1.36
N SER A 165 10.81 22.84 1.95
CA SER A 165 11.96 23.65 2.33
C SER A 165 13.28 23.04 1.88
N SER A 166 14.27 23.91 1.65
CA SER A 166 15.63 23.49 1.30
C SER A 166 16.32 22.69 2.40
N ALA A 167 15.93 22.88 3.67
CA ALA A 167 16.47 22.14 4.80
C ALA A 167 16.07 20.65 4.79
N GLU A 168 14.92 20.33 4.19
CA GLU A 168 14.42 18.96 4.10
C GLU A 168 14.90 18.20 2.86
N MET A 169 15.29 18.94 1.83
CA MET A 169 15.75 18.38 0.57
C MET A 169 17.08 17.63 0.76
N PRO A 170 17.24 16.41 0.22
CA PRO A 170 18.52 15.72 0.28
C PRO A 170 19.64 16.59 -0.29
N LYS A 171 20.79 16.61 0.41
CA LYS A 171 21.97 17.35 -0.04
C LYS A 171 22.38 16.89 -1.43
N LEU A 172 22.89 17.82 -2.25
CA LEU A 172 23.37 17.58 -3.62
C LEU A 172 22.31 17.19 -4.65
N ILE A 173 21.02 17.26 -4.31
CA ILE A 173 19.93 17.07 -5.25
C ILE A 173 19.47 18.39 -5.85
N SER A 174 19.32 18.42 -7.16
CA SER A 174 18.73 19.56 -7.87
C SER A 174 17.25 19.71 -7.50
N PRO A 175 16.73 20.94 -7.32
CA PRO A 175 15.29 21.17 -7.14
C PRO A 175 14.42 20.60 -8.28
N ASN A 176 15.00 20.39 -9.48
CA ASN A 176 14.33 19.82 -10.64
C ASN A 176 14.55 18.29 -10.78
N ALA A 177 15.22 17.65 -9.84
CA ALA A 177 15.39 16.20 -9.84
C ALA A 177 14.02 15.51 -9.75
N LEU A 178 13.82 14.48 -10.57
CA LEU A 178 12.62 13.67 -10.63
C LEU A 178 12.74 12.49 -9.68
N LEU A 179 11.90 12.47 -8.64
CA LEU A 179 11.90 11.49 -7.57
C LEU A 179 10.53 10.81 -7.44
N PRO A 180 10.50 9.49 -7.19
CA PRO A 180 9.27 8.76 -6.93
C PRO A 180 8.72 9.17 -5.56
N VAL A 181 7.41 9.37 -5.48
CA VAL A 181 6.74 9.73 -4.23
C VAL A 181 5.53 8.86 -3.95
N ASP A 182 5.00 8.21 -4.96
CA ASP A 182 3.73 7.52 -4.85
C ASP A 182 3.75 6.25 -5.68
N ALA A 183 3.03 5.26 -5.18
CA ALA A 183 2.75 3.99 -5.82
C ALA A 183 1.57 3.33 -5.11
N GLN A 184 0.88 2.43 -5.80
CA GLN A 184 -0.06 1.50 -5.19
C GLN A 184 0.70 0.32 -4.60
N ILE A 185 0.42 -0.01 -3.34
CA ILE A 185 1.22 -0.96 -2.57
C ILE A 185 0.39 -2.16 -2.14
N TRP A 186 0.93 -3.34 -2.43
CA TRP A 186 0.44 -4.62 -1.94
C TRP A 186 1.46 -5.23 -1.00
N LEU A 187 1.01 -5.65 0.17
CA LEU A 187 1.77 -6.48 1.10
C LEU A 187 1.41 -7.95 0.88
N ARG A 188 2.40 -8.83 0.91
CA ARG A 188 2.23 -10.28 1.10
C ARG A 188 2.53 -10.62 2.55
N LEU A 189 1.63 -11.32 3.21
CA LEU A 189 1.88 -11.94 4.50
C LEU A 189 2.50 -13.33 4.29
N GLN A 190 3.57 -13.60 5.03
CA GLN A 190 4.32 -14.85 4.93
C GLN A 190 4.93 -15.23 6.28
N PRO A 191 5.42 -16.47 6.46
CA PRO A 191 6.05 -16.89 7.71
C PRO A 191 7.17 -15.95 8.15
N GLY A 192 7.20 -15.59 9.44
CA GLY A 192 8.07 -14.53 9.99
C GLY A 192 9.59 -14.74 9.87
N LEU A 193 10.05 -15.91 9.43
CA LEU A 193 11.46 -16.23 9.22
C LEU A 193 12.01 -15.72 7.88
N ILE A 194 11.15 -15.21 7.00
CA ILE A 194 11.52 -14.83 5.65
C ILE A 194 11.85 -13.33 5.59
N ASP A 195 13.06 -12.99 5.12
CA ASP A 195 13.48 -11.60 4.93
C ASP A 195 12.91 -11.00 3.62
N CYS A 196 12.44 -9.76 3.69
CA CYS A 196 11.93 -9.00 2.56
C CYS A 196 13.06 -8.44 1.67
N SER A 197 14.29 -8.37 2.17
CA SER A 197 15.40 -7.63 1.50
C SER A 197 15.94 -8.26 0.20
N GLY A 198 15.38 -9.39 -0.26
CA GLY A 198 15.78 -10.08 -1.49
C GLY A 198 14.64 -10.66 -2.32
N GLN A 199 13.39 -10.33 -1.99
CA GLN A 199 12.23 -10.71 -2.79
C GLN A 199 11.80 -9.51 -3.62
N ASN A 200 12.10 -9.55 -4.92
CA ASN A 200 11.44 -8.85 -6.04
C ASN A 200 12.26 -9.04 -7.33
#